data_AF-A0A834FK42-F1
#
_entry.id   AF-A0A834FK42-F1
#
_cell.length_a   1.000
_cell.length_b   1.000
_cell.length_c   1.000
_cell.angle_alpha   90.00
_cell.angle_beta   90.00
_cell.angle_gamma   90.00
#
_symmetry.space_group_name_H-M   'P 1'
#
loop_
_entity.id
_entity.type
_entity.pdbx_description
1 polymer ?
#
loop_
_entity_poly.entity_id
_entity_poly.type
_entity_poly.pdbx_seq_one_letter_code
_entity_poly.pdbx_strand_id
1 'polypeptide(L)' 'MKHVEHVPPVPPLQGIQTVCASIEECWDHDPEARLTAHCVAERFNDIEYLDKLSECSDTEVKIPEDEK' A
#
# COMPACT_ATOMS: atom_id res chain seq x y z
N MET A 1 9.60 34.46 -5.71
CA MET A 1 10.35 33.19 -5.72
C MET A 1 9.45 32.16 -5.04
N LYS A 2 8.92 31.18 -5.78
CA LYS A 2 8.00 30.19 -5.22
C LYS A 2 8.87 29.19 -4.46
N HIS A 3 8.71 29.08 -3.14
CA HIS A 3 9.30 27.98 -2.38
C HIS A 3 8.67 26.70 -2.94
N VAL A 4 9.47 25.87 -3.60
CA VAL A 4 9.09 24.49 -3.90
C VAL A 4 9.48 23.70 -2.67
N GLU A 5 8.52 23.46 -1.78
CA GLU A 5 8.73 22.49 -0.70
C GLU A 5 8.96 21.14 -1.36
N HIS A 6 10.16 20.61 -1.19
CA HIS A 6 10.52 19.29 -1.67
C HIS A 6 9.77 18.28 -0.79
N VAL A 7 8.57 17.90 -1.23
CA VAL A 7 7.80 16.83 -0.58
C VAL A 7 8.67 15.57 -0.65
N PRO A 8 9.09 15.00 0.50
CA PRO A 8 9.88 13.78 0.48
C PRO A 8 9.07 12.68 -0.20
N PRO A 9 9.70 11.83 -1.04
CA PRO A 9 8.99 10.72 -1.67
C PRO A 9 8.46 9.81 -0.56
N VAL A 10 7.14 9.70 -0.46
CA VAL A 10 6.48 8.77 0.46
C VAL A 10 6.94 7.37 0.05
N PRO A 11 7.56 6.59 0.96
CA PRO A 11 7.94 5.22 0.63
C PRO A 11 6.67 4.44 0.27
N PRO A 12 6.72 3.60 -0.78
CA PRO A 12 5.55 2.85 -1.18
C PRO A 12 5.09 1.97 -0.01
N LEU A 13 3.79 2.03 0.28
CA LEU A 13 3.16 1.19 1.29
C LEU A 13 3.34 -0.27 0.85
N GLN A 14 4.18 -1.00 1.58
CA GLN A 14 4.55 -2.38 1.25
C GLN A 14 3.31 -3.27 1.10
N GLY A 15 2.30 -3.10 1.97
CA GLY A 15 1.03 -3.80 1.84
C GLY A 15 0.33 -3.57 0.50
N ILE A 16 0.32 -2.32 0.00
CA ILE A 16 -0.29 -2.01 -1.30
C ILE A 16 0.48 -2.67 -2.44
N GLN A 17 1.82 -2.65 -2.40
CA GLN A 17 2.62 -3.32 -3.43
C GLN A 17 2.38 -4.84 -3.45
N THR A 18 2.30 -5.48 -2.27
CA THR A 18 2.00 -6.91 -2.18
C THR A 18 0.60 -7.24 -2.70
N VAL A 19 -0.40 -6.39 -2.43
CA VAL A 19 -1.76 -6.54 -2.97
C VAL A 19 -1.74 -6.42 -4.50
N CYS A 20 -1.10 -5.39 -5.05
CA CYS A 20 -1.03 -5.20 -6.51
C CYS A 20 -0.36 -6.38 -7.21
N ALA A 21 0.78 -6.86 -6.69
CA ALA A 21 1.47 -8.03 -7.24
C ALA A 21 0.57 -9.29 -7.18
N SER A 22 -0.09 -9.52 -6.04
CA SER A 22 -0.99 -10.67 -5.88
C SER A 22 -2.17 -10.63 -6.87
N ILE A 23 -2.69 -9.44 -7.21
CA ILE A 23 -3.78 -9.27 -8.21
C ILE A 23 -3.29 -9.65 -9.61
N GLU A 24 -2.09 -9.21 -10.01
CA GLU A 24 -1.49 -9.55 -11.30
C GLU A 24 -1.29 -11.07 -11.43
N GLU A 25 -0.77 -11.72 -10.37
CA GLU A 25 -0.56 -13.17 -10.33
C GLU A 25 -1.89 -13.96 -10.30
N CYS A 26 -2.97 -13.40 -9.74
CA CYS A 26 -4.29 -14.04 -9.75
C CYS A 26 -4.96 -14.03 -11.13
N TRP A 27 -4.67 -13.01 -11.94
CA TRP A 27 -5.22 -12.88 -13.30
C TRP A 27 -4.15 -13.16 -14.36
N ASP A 28 -3.28 -14.16 -14.12
CA ASP A 28 -2.32 -14.57 -15.13
C ASP A 28 -3.03 -15.17 -16.36
N HIS A 29 -2.41 -14.98 -17.53
CA HIS A 29 -2.88 -15.56 -18.79
C HIS A 29 -2.80 -17.09 -18.76
N ASP A 30 -1.79 -17.65 -18.08
CA ASP A 30 -1.64 -19.08 -17.84
C ASP A 30 -2.45 -19.51 -16.61
N PRO A 31 -3.49 -20.35 -16.77
CA PRO A 31 -4.29 -20.82 -15.65
C PRO A 31 -3.50 -21.64 -14.62
N GLU A 32 -2.41 -22.32 -15.01
CA GLU A 32 -1.58 -23.09 -14.07
C GLU A 32 -0.65 -22.19 -13.24
N ALA A 33 -0.34 -20.99 -13.74
CA ALA A 33 0.45 -19.99 -13.02
C ALA A 33 -0.37 -19.14 -12.04
N ARG A 34 -1.71 -19.18 -12.14
CA ARG A 34 -2.59 -18.41 -11.24
C ARG A 34 -2.46 -18.89 -9.81
N LEU A 35 -2.41 -17.94 -8.89
CA LEU A 35 -2.42 -18.25 -7.47
C LEU A 35 -3.71 -18.98 -7.08
N THR A 36 -3.56 -19.99 -6.24
CA THR A 36 -4.70 -20.60 -5.55
C THR A 36 -5.22 -19.68 -4.46
N ALA A 37 -6.49 -19.84 -4.08
CA ALA A 37 -7.07 -19.08 -2.97
C ALA A 37 -6.27 -19.23 -1.67
N HIS A 38 -5.66 -20.40 -1.43
CA HIS A 38 -4.80 -20.63 -0.27
C HIS A 38 -3.51 -19.79 -0.34
N CYS A 39 -2.84 -19.80 -1.49
CA CYS A 39 -1.62 -19.02 -1.69
C CYS A 39 -1.85 -17.52 -1.52
N VAL A 40 -3.00 -17.00 -1.96
CA VAL A 40 -3.38 -15.61 -1.74
C VAL A 40 -3.60 -15.33 -0.25
N ALA A 41 -4.32 -16.21 0.47
CA ALA A 41 -4.56 -16.02 1.90
C ALA A 41 -3.25 -15.97 2.72
N GLU A 42 -2.27 -16.83 2.39
CA GLU A 42 -0.94 -16.81 3.04
C GLU A 42 -0.21 -15.49 2.80
N ARG A 43 -0.21 -14.97 1.56
CA ARG A 43 0.40 -13.67 1.22
C ARG A 43 -0.20 -12.52 2.03
N PHE A 44 -1.51 -12.53 2.27
CA PHE A 44 -2.20 -11.45 2.96
C PHE A 44 -2.06 -11.53 4.49
N ASN A 45 -1.97 -12.74 5.05
CA ASN A 45 -1.66 -12.91 6.47
C ASN A 45 -0.29 -12.30 6.81
N ASP A 46 0.69 -12.41 5.92
CA ASP A 46 2.01 -11.79 6.09
C ASP A 46 1.91 -10.24 6.13
N ILE A 47 0.98 -9.65 5.36
CA ILE A 47 0.74 -8.20 5.37
C ILE A 47 0.14 -7.74 6.70
N GLU A 48 -0.82 -8.49 7.27
CA GLU A 48 -1.43 -8.15 8.57
C GLU A 48 -0.36 -8.10 9.68
N TYR A 49 0.65 -8.95 9.60
CA TYR A 49 1.79 -8.93 10.52
C TYR A 49 2.73 -7.73 10.29
N LEU A 50 2.87 -7.25 9.05
CA LEU A 50 3.69 -6.08 8.71
C LEU A 50 3.03 -4.75 9.09
N ASP A 51 1.70 -4.65 8.98
CA ASP A 51 0.94 -3.44 9.33
C ASP A 51 1.01 -3.13 10.83
N LYS A 52 1.05 -4.16 11.67
CA LYS A 52 1.30 -4.06 13.14
C LYS A 52 2.66 -3.43 13.48
N LEU A 53 3.56 -3.25 12.51
CA LEU A 53 4.88 -2.62 12.67
C LEU A 53 4.96 -1.22 12.04
N SER A 54 3.92 -0.78 11.33
CA SER A 54 3.90 0.45 10.51
C SER A 54 3.18 1.64 11.18
N GLU A 55 2.94 1.57 12.49
CA GLU A 55 2.28 2.62 13.27
C GLU A 55 3.20 3.84 13.50
N CYS A 56 3.58 4.53 12.42
CA CYS A 56 4.11 5.90 12.49
C CYS A 56 4.09 6.58 11.11
N SER A 57 2.93 7.11 10.73
CA SER A 57 2.87 8.27 9.81
C SER A 57 1.59 9.07 10.02
N ASP A 58 1.22 9.33 11.29
CA ASP A 58 0.20 10.34 11.59
C ASP A 58 0.85 11.72 11.50
N THR A 59 0.98 12.25 10.28
CA THR A 59 0.92 13.70 10.12
C THR A 59 -0.53 14.07 9.87
N GLU A 60 -1.22 14.48 10.94
CA GLU A 60 -2.48 15.22 10.90
C GLU A 60 -2.38 16.32 9.83
N VAL A 61 -2.97 16.08 8.66
CA VAL A 61 -3.22 17.15 7.69
C VAL A 61 -4.38 17.97 8.26
N LYS A 62 -4.04 18.96 9.08
CA LYS A 62 -4.96 19.99 9.53
C LYS A 62 -5.40 20.80 8.32
N ILE A 63 -6.59 20.48 7.78
CA ILE A 63 -7.25 21.30 6.76
C ILE A 63 -7.61 22.63 7.46
N PRO A 64 -7.02 23.78 7.09
CA PRO A 64 -7.49 25.05 7.61
C PRO A 64 -8.90 25.31 7.07
N GLU A 65 -9.84 25.50 7.98
CA GLU A 65 -11.16 26.03 7.70
C GLU A 65 -10.98 27.47 7.20
N ASP A 66 -11.20 27.71 5.91
CA ASP A 66 -11.32 29.07 5.40
C ASP A 66 -12.78 29.51 5.49
N GLU A 67 -12.98 30.36 6.49
CA GLU A 67 -14.17 31.12 6.83
C GLU A 67 -14.42 32.22 5.79
N LYS A 68 -15.67 32.26 5.29
CA LYS A 68 -16.40 33.40 4.66
C LYS A 68 -16.53 33.46 3.14
#